data_AF-Q08P70-F1
#
_entry.id   AF-Q08P70-F1
#
_cell.length_a   1.000
_cell.length_b   1.000
_cell.length_c   1.000
_cell.angle_alpha   90.00
_cell.angle_beta   90.00
_cell.angle_gamma   90.00
#
_symmetry.space_group_name_H-M   'P 1'
#
loop_
_entity.id
_entity.type
_entity.pdbx_description
1 polymer ?
#
loop_
_entity_poly.entity_id
_entity_poly.type
_entity_poly.pdbx_seq_one_letter_code
_entity_poly.pdbx_strand_id
1 'polypeptide(L)'
;MCPRRRALPVLRPTMSTSSEPLPFVPSSSIALAPSGMLRTAELLLRNPSAVLAQVQAGGAELRELPLRLALCALAGFGAFGFLLGFTRSPLAGLAAAPKLMLVGLGSLAVCLPALHVYGRLLGARLTALQAVCEALVALGTTGLTLLGLCPVWLVFANIVNHPPTGYFHVMLGSLVFLGLAALRGIAVLVGALRLQGRTVLHLLAWTALYGMVGMQMAWVVRPFVGTPGSPTAAFRPLESSAFDAATTLLRSNLDSLDGRPPSSSNDETETFQSEESL
;
A
#
# COMPACT_ATOMS: atom_id res chain seq x y z
N MET A 1 -58.22 71.61 3.67
CA MET A 1 -58.33 70.21 4.14
C MET A 1 -56.99 69.52 3.95
N CYS A 2 -56.42 68.96 5.02
CA CYS A 2 -55.14 68.25 5.06
C CYS A 2 -55.31 66.81 4.51
N PRO A 3 -54.25 66.04 4.18
CA PRO A 3 -53.51 65.41 5.28
C PRO A 3 -51.97 65.30 5.13
N ARG A 4 -51.34 65.64 6.27
CA ARG A 4 -50.11 65.14 6.87
C ARG A 4 -49.54 63.83 6.31
N ARG A 5 -48.25 63.86 5.93
CA ARG A 5 -47.38 62.68 5.81
C ARG A 5 -47.13 62.09 7.21
N ARG A 6 -47.51 60.83 7.44
CA ARG A 6 -47.08 60.04 8.62
C ARG A 6 -45.64 59.58 8.40
N ALA A 7 -44.75 59.93 9.33
CA ALA A 7 -43.44 59.28 9.45
C ALA A 7 -43.63 57.86 10.01
N LEU A 8 -43.01 56.87 9.37
CA LEU A 8 -42.95 55.49 9.86
C LEU A 8 -41.94 55.40 11.02
N PRO A 9 -42.21 54.63 12.08
CA PRO A 9 -41.25 54.44 13.17
C PRO A 9 -40.09 53.55 12.70
N VAL A 10 -38.86 54.03 12.92
CA VAL A 10 -37.63 53.27 12.75
C VAL A 10 -37.58 52.19 13.84
N LEU A 11 -37.76 50.93 13.46
CA LEU A 11 -37.52 49.78 14.33
C LEU A 11 -36.01 49.67 14.61
N ARG A 12 -35.59 50.01 15.84
CA ARG A 12 -34.26 49.68 16.35
C ARG A 12 -34.19 48.17 16.60
N PRO A 13 -33.20 47.43 16.07
CA PRO A 13 -32.94 46.09 16.54
C PRO A 13 -32.36 46.16 17.96
N THR A 14 -33.03 45.51 18.91
CA THR A 14 -32.51 45.23 20.24
C THR A 14 -31.31 44.28 20.10
N MET A 15 -30.10 44.80 20.32
CA MET A 15 -28.92 43.97 20.55
C MET A 15 -29.10 43.23 21.88
N SER A 16 -29.48 41.95 21.81
CA SER A 16 -29.34 41.02 22.93
C SER A 16 -27.89 40.55 22.98
N THR A 17 -27.08 41.17 23.83
CA THR A 17 -25.77 40.67 24.21
C THR A 17 -25.95 39.52 25.20
N SER A 18 -26.00 38.29 24.71
CA SER A 18 -25.78 37.09 25.52
C SER A 18 -24.55 36.36 24.97
N SER A 19 -23.37 36.84 25.36
CA SER A 19 -22.11 36.14 25.17
C SER A 19 -22.01 35.02 26.21
N GLU A 20 -22.61 33.87 25.89
CA GLU A 20 -22.33 32.63 26.61
C GLU A 20 -21.01 32.06 26.07
N PRO A 21 -19.93 31.97 26.86
CA PRO A 21 -18.70 31.36 26.39
C PRO A 21 -18.95 29.86 26.21
N LEU A 22 -18.85 29.38 24.97
CA LEU A 22 -18.90 27.96 24.65
C LEU A 22 -17.92 27.20 25.57
N PRO A 23 -18.33 26.06 26.16
CA PRO A 23 -17.45 25.30 27.02
C PRO A 23 -16.21 24.87 26.24
N PHE A 24 -15.04 25.27 26.74
CA PHE A 24 -13.74 24.79 26.30
C PHE A 24 -13.73 23.27 26.44
N VAL A 25 -13.89 22.56 25.32
CA VAL A 25 -13.69 21.12 25.27
C VAL A 25 -12.19 20.90 25.39
N PRO A 26 -11.68 20.29 26.47
CA PRO A 26 -10.26 20.00 26.56
C PRO A 26 -9.91 19.06 25.42
N SER A 27 -8.90 19.46 24.63
CA SER A 27 -8.25 18.63 23.63
C SER A 27 -7.74 17.37 24.32
N SER A 28 -8.50 16.28 24.18
CA SER A 28 -8.21 15.01 24.80
C SER A 28 -6.93 14.43 24.22
N SER A 29 -5.92 14.45 25.08
CA SER A 29 -4.70 13.66 25.10
C SER A 29 -4.72 12.39 24.24
N ILE A 30 -3.79 12.34 23.29
CA ILE A 30 -2.92 11.22 22.91
C ILE A 30 -3.20 9.94 23.70
N ALA A 31 -4.27 9.25 23.33
CA ALA A 31 -4.47 7.85 23.63
C ALA A 31 -4.81 7.23 22.30
N LEU A 32 -4.01 6.25 21.88
CA LEU A 32 -4.31 5.38 20.76
C LEU A 32 -5.51 4.50 21.18
N ALA A 33 -6.68 5.11 21.38
CA ALA A 33 -7.87 4.43 21.81
C ALA A 33 -8.29 3.48 20.67
N PRO A 34 -8.68 2.23 20.97
CA PRO A 34 -9.10 1.27 19.95
C PRO A 34 -10.26 1.80 19.09
N SER A 35 -11.07 2.71 19.65
CA SER A 35 -12.12 3.44 18.93
C SER A 35 -11.58 4.29 17.77
N GLY A 36 -10.41 4.92 17.92
CA GLY A 36 -9.78 5.74 16.87
C GLY A 36 -9.29 4.90 15.69
N MET A 37 -8.62 3.78 15.97
CA MET A 37 -8.14 2.86 14.93
C MET A 37 -9.28 2.23 14.14
N LEU A 38 -10.31 1.73 14.84
CA LEU A 38 -11.46 1.10 14.21
C LEU A 38 -12.23 2.10 13.32
N ARG A 39 -12.39 3.34 13.80
CA ARG A 39 -12.98 4.43 13.02
C ARG A 39 -12.18 4.73 11.75
N THR A 40 -10.84 4.79 11.83
CA THR A 40 -9.99 4.98 10.64
C THR A 40 -10.14 3.81 9.66
N ALA A 41 -10.19 2.57 10.15
CA ALA A 41 -10.38 1.40 9.29
C ALA A 41 -11.73 1.40 8.58
N GLU A 42 -12.81 1.73 9.31
CA GLU A 42 -14.16 1.86 8.75
C GLU A 42 -14.24 2.96 7.69
N LEU A 43 -13.61 4.12 7.95
CA LEU A 43 -13.54 5.22 6.99
C LEU A 43 -12.73 4.85 5.74
N LEU A 44 -11.61 4.15 5.88
CA LEU A 44 -10.81 3.68 4.74
C LEU A 44 -11.58 2.69 3.85
N LEU A 45 -12.41 1.83 4.44
CA LEU A 45 -13.21 0.87 3.68
C LEU A 45 -14.43 1.53 3.01
N ARG A 46 -15.14 2.41 3.74
CA ARG A 46 -16.39 3.02 3.27
C ARG A 46 -16.17 4.24 2.37
N ASN A 47 -15.27 5.15 2.76
CA ASN A 47 -15.04 6.41 2.05
C ASN A 47 -13.58 6.89 2.21
N PRO A 48 -12.63 6.20 1.57
CA PRO A 48 -11.21 6.57 1.67
C PRO A 48 -10.90 7.95 1.09
N SER A 49 -11.70 8.43 0.13
CA SER A 49 -11.63 9.80 -0.38
C SER A 49 -11.88 10.86 0.68
N ALA A 50 -12.75 10.58 1.68
CA ALA A 50 -12.97 11.49 2.79
C ALA A 50 -11.73 11.63 3.68
N VAL A 51 -10.97 10.53 3.88
CA VAL A 51 -9.70 10.56 4.61
C VAL A 51 -8.66 11.40 3.85
N LEU A 52 -8.60 11.27 2.52
CA LEU A 52 -7.71 12.10 1.69
C LEU A 52 -8.10 13.58 1.72
N ALA A 53 -9.41 13.90 1.72
CA ALA A 53 -9.87 15.27 1.91
C ALA A 53 -9.49 15.83 3.30
N GLN A 54 -9.58 15.01 4.35
CA GLN A 54 -9.13 15.37 5.71
C GLN A 54 -7.62 15.64 5.74
N VAL A 55 -6.82 14.80 5.08
CA VAL A 55 -5.36 14.99 4.99
C VAL A 55 -5.03 16.36 4.41
N GLN A 56 -5.77 16.76 3.37
CA GLN A 56 -5.55 18.05 2.70
C GLN A 56 -6.04 19.25 3.49
N ALA A 57 -7.20 19.12 4.16
CA ALA A 57 -7.75 20.16 5.01
C ALA A 57 -6.79 20.57 6.14
N GLY A 58 -5.90 19.66 6.57
CA GLY A 58 -4.95 19.95 7.64
C GLY A 58 -5.54 19.77 9.03
N GLY A 59 -4.74 20.02 10.06
CA GLY A 59 -5.18 20.03 11.47
C GLY A 59 -4.27 19.27 12.42
N ALA A 60 -4.59 19.30 13.72
CA ALA A 60 -3.81 18.64 14.77
C ALA A 60 -3.80 17.11 14.64
N GLU A 61 -4.91 16.51 14.18
CA GLU A 61 -5.07 15.06 13.96
C GLU A 61 -4.10 14.47 12.91
N LEU A 62 -3.51 15.31 12.06
CA LEU A 62 -2.55 14.87 11.05
C LEU A 62 -1.31 14.19 11.66
N ARG A 63 -0.91 14.55 12.88
CA ARG A 63 0.30 13.97 13.49
C ARG A 63 0.12 12.52 13.90
N GLU A 64 -1.11 12.11 14.22
CA GLU A 64 -1.43 10.75 14.67
C GLU A 64 -1.93 9.86 13.53
N LEU A 65 -2.45 10.45 12.46
CA LEU A 65 -3.01 9.74 11.32
C LEU A 65 -2.03 8.77 10.62
N PRO A 66 -0.75 9.12 10.35
CA PRO A 66 0.21 8.20 9.74
C PRO A 66 0.33 6.88 10.51
N LEU A 67 0.40 6.96 11.84
CA LEU A 67 0.51 5.77 12.68
C LEU A 67 -0.72 4.89 12.56
N ARG A 68 -1.93 5.48 12.62
CA ARG A 68 -3.19 4.72 12.48
C ARG A 68 -3.28 4.04 11.10
N LEU A 69 -2.92 4.75 10.03
CA LEU A 69 -2.91 4.20 8.67
C LEU A 69 -1.87 3.09 8.50
N ALA A 70 -0.67 3.27 9.05
CA ALA A 70 0.38 2.25 9.04
C ALA A 70 -0.05 0.99 9.80
N LEU A 71 -0.74 1.13 10.94
CA LEU A 71 -1.29 0.00 11.69
C LEU A 71 -2.36 -0.76 10.90
N CYS A 72 -3.24 -0.06 10.17
CA CYS A 72 -4.18 -0.70 9.24
C CYS A 72 -3.46 -1.48 8.13
N ALA A 73 -2.41 -0.90 7.54
CA ALA A 73 -1.59 -1.59 6.54
C ALA A 73 -0.90 -2.84 7.14
N LEU A 74 -0.25 -2.70 8.30
CA LEU A 74 0.41 -3.78 9.01
C LEU A 74 -0.55 -4.94 9.31
N ALA A 75 -1.75 -4.65 9.80
CA ALA A 75 -2.75 -5.69 10.09
C ALA A 75 -3.05 -6.53 8.83
N GLY A 76 -3.25 -5.88 7.69
CA GLY A 76 -3.52 -6.55 6.41
C GLY A 76 -2.36 -7.36 5.85
N PHE A 77 -1.20 -6.72 5.68
CA PHE A 77 0.00 -7.41 5.17
C PHE A 77 0.48 -8.50 6.12
N GLY A 78 0.35 -8.29 7.43
CA GLY A 78 0.66 -9.27 8.45
C GLY A 78 -0.23 -10.50 8.37
N ALA A 79 -1.55 -10.30 8.36
CA ALA A 79 -2.51 -11.40 8.28
C ALA A 79 -2.33 -12.19 6.98
N PHE A 80 -2.26 -11.51 5.83
CA PHE A 80 -2.09 -12.19 4.54
C PHE A 80 -0.72 -12.89 4.45
N GLY A 81 0.36 -12.26 4.92
CA GLY A 81 1.69 -12.86 4.94
C GLY A 81 1.76 -14.10 5.83
N PHE A 82 1.10 -14.06 7.00
CA PHE A 82 0.96 -15.22 7.87
C PHE A 82 0.23 -16.35 7.15
N LEU A 83 -0.94 -16.08 6.57
CA LEU A 83 -1.74 -17.09 5.88
C LEU A 83 -1.05 -17.64 4.64
N LEU A 84 -0.26 -16.81 3.94
CA LEU A 84 0.56 -17.25 2.81
C LEU A 84 1.58 -18.30 3.25
N GLY A 85 2.34 -18.06 4.33
CA GLY A 85 3.29 -19.05 4.86
C GLY A 85 2.61 -20.24 5.55
N PHE A 86 1.43 -20.03 6.14
CA PHE A 86 0.63 -21.06 6.81
C PHE A 86 0.22 -22.21 5.87
N THR A 87 0.09 -21.93 4.57
CA THR A 87 -0.16 -22.97 3.53
C THR A 87 0.87 -24.10 3.55
N ARG A 88 2.07 -23.84 4.07
CA ARG A 88 3.11 -24.83 4.28
C ARG A 88 3.19 -25.31 5.73
N SER A 89 3.34 -24.37 6.66
CA SER A 89 3.40 -24.67 8.09
C SER A 89 3.14 -23.41 8.93
N PRO A 90 2.64 -23.54 10.17
CA PRO A 90 2.43 -22.39 11.04
C PRO A 90 3.71 -21.56 11.29
N LEU A 91 4.87 -22.22 11.41
CA LEU A 91 6.16 -21.55 11.59
C LEU A 91 6.57 -20.76 10.34
N ALA A 92 6.31 -21.29 9.14
CA ALA A 92 6.52 -20.55 7.90
C ALA A 92 5.62 -19.31 7.83
N GLY A 93 4.38 -19.39 8.32
CA GLY A 93 3.48 -18.24 8.49
C GLY A 93 4.07 -17.16 9.38
N LEU A 94 4.55 -17.52 10.57
CA LEU A 94 5.19 -16.56 11.49
C LEU A 94 6.44 -15.91 10.88
N ALA A 95 7.20 -16.63 10.05
CA ALA A 95 8.35 -16.08 9.34
C ALA A 95 7.97 -15.17 8.16
N ALA A 96 6.84 -15.44 7.48
CA ALA A 96 6.41 -14.72 6.29
C ALA A 96 5.67 -13.40 6.58
N ALA A 97 4.91 -13.34 7.68
CA ALA A 97 4.17 -12.15 8.10
C ALA A 97 5.04 -10.88 8.21
N PRO A 98 6.14 -10.86 9.00
CA PRO A 98 6.98 -9.67 9.11
C PRO A 98 7.68 -9.31 7.79
N LYS A 99 7.98 -10.30 6.94
CA LYS A 99 8.56 -10.06 5.62
C LYS A 99 7.61 -9.28 4.73
N LEU A 100 6.32 -9.65 4.70
CA LEU A 100 5.35 -8.96 3.86
C LEU A 100 5.03 -7.56 4.38
N MET A 101 4.97 -7.39 5.71
CA MET A 101 4.90 -6.07 6.35
C MET A 101 6.08 -5.18 5.94
N LEU A 102 7.31 -5.72 5.99
CA LEU A 102 8.53 -5.04 5.60
C LEU A 102 8.53 -4.67 4.11
N VAL A 103 8.04 -5.55 3.23
CA VAL A 103 7.93 -5.23 1.80
C VAL A 103 6.96 -4.08 1.57
N GLY A 104 5.78 -4.08 2.20
CA GLY A 104 4.81 -3.00 2.02
C GLY A 104 5.31 -1.65 2.56
N LEU A 105 5.68 -1.61 3.84
CA LEU A 105 6.04 -0.35 4.51
C LEU A 105 7.50 0.06 4.30
N GLY A 106 8.42 -0.90 4.24
CA GLY A 106 9.83 -0.63 3.99
C GLY A 106 10.06 -0.06 2.59
N SER A 107 9.41 -0.62 1.57
CA SER A 107 9.48 -0.06 0.20
C SER A 107 8.88 1.33 0.14
N LEU A 108 7.79 1.58 0.88
CA LEU A 108 7.19 2.90 0.95
C LEU A 108 8.19 3.89 1.57
N ALA A 109 8.79 3.53 2.71
CA ALA A 109 9.77 4.36 3.41
C ALA A 109 10.95 4.74 2.51
N VAL A 110 11.49 3.79 1.74
CA VAL A 110 12.57 4.03 0.76
C VAL A 110 12.10 4.98 -0.36
N CYS A 111 10.83 4.91 -0.76
CA CYS A 111 10.27 5.75 -1.82
C CYS A 111 9.75 7.12 -1.35
N LEU A 112 9.70 7.40 -0.04
CA LEU A 112 9.17 8.66 0.51
C LEU A 112 9.99 9.90 0.10
N PRO A 113 11.34 9.90 0.11
CA PRO A 113 12.11 11.05 -0.33
C PRO A 113 11.80 11.40 -1.79
N ALA A 114 11.72 10.38 -2.66
CA ALA A 114 11.35 10.55 -4.06
C ALA A 114 9.93 11.13 -4.20
N LEU A 115 8.96 10.63 -3.42
CA LEU A 115 7.59 11.17 -3.39
C LEU A 115 7.58 12.67 -3.07
N HIS A 116 8.35 13.06 -2.05
CA HIS A 116 8.41 14.45 -1.61
C HIS A 116 9.01 15.38 -2.68
N VAL A 117 10.13 14.97 -3.27
CA VAL A 117 10.81 15.74 -4.33
C VAL A 117 9.94 15.85 -5.58
N TYR A 118 9.39 14.74 -6.09
CA TYR A 118 8.51 14.75 -7.26
C TYR A 118 7.25 15.58 -7.03
N GLY A 119 6.66 15.51 -5.83
CA GLY A 119 5.52 16.34 -5.46
C GLY A 119 5.82 17.83 -5.56
N ARG A 120 7.00 18.27 -5.07
CA ARG A 120 7.43 19.67 -5.14
C ARG A 120 7.76 20.12 -6.57
N LEU A 121 8.45 19.29 -7.36
CA LEU A 121 8.81 19.61 -8.75
C LEU A 121 7.60 19.83 -9.65
N LEU A 122 6.50 19.12 -9.39
CA LEU A 122 5.26 19.20 -10.17
C LEU A 122 4.26 20.22 -9.60
N GLY A 123 4.71 21.07 -8.67
CA GLY A 123 3.90 22.18 -8.13
C GLY A 123 2.82 21.76 -7.12
N ALA A 124 2.87 20.54 -6.57
CA ALA A 124 1.93 20.15 -5.52
C ALA A 124 2.23 20.96 -4.24
N ARG A 125 1.21 21.66 -3.73
CA ARG A 125 1.29 22.47 -2.51
C ARG A 125 1.13 21.64 -1.22
N LEU A 126 1.56 20.39 -1.25
CA LEU A 126 1.43 19.48 -0.10
C LEU A 126 2.65 19.58 0.83
N THR A 127 2.38 19.49 2.13
CA THR A 127 3.43 19.26 3.12
C THR A 127 3.98 17.83 3.00
N ALA A 128 5.20 17.59 3.49
CA ALA A 128 5.79 16.25 3.47
C ALA A 128 4.90 15.22 4.17
N LEU A 129 4.32 15.60 5.32
CA LEU A 129 3.44 14.75 6.09
C LEU A 129 2.12 14.46 5.37
N GLN A 130 1.56 15.41 4.62
CA GLN A 130 0.39 15.16 3.77
C GLN A 130 0.70 14.15 2.66
N ALA A 131 1.86 14.27 2.00
CA ALA A 131 2.26 13.30 0.97
C ALA A 131 2.43 11.88 1.55
N VAL A 132 3.04 11.77 2.74
CA VAL A 132 3.14 10.50 3.48
C VAL A 132 1.76 9.94 3.81
N CYS A 133 0.84 10.77 4.31
CA CYS A 133 -0.53 10.36 4.58
C CYS A 133 -1.29 9.91 3.32
N GLU A 134 -1.15 10.61 2.19
CA GLU A 134 -1.79 10.22 0.92
C GLU A 134 -1.32 8.81 0.49
N ALA A 135 -0.02 8.54 0.58
CA ALA A 135 0.54 7.23 0.30
C ALA A 135 0.08 6.16 1.30
N LEU A 136 0.05 6.49 2.60
CA LEU A 136 -0.41 5.58 3.65
C LEU A 136 -1.92 5.31 3.58
N VAL A 137 -2.74 6.22 3.06
CA VAL A 137 -4.16 5.94 2.79
C VAL A 137 -4.27 4.85 1.72
N ALA A 138 -3.55 4.99 0.61
CA ALA A 138 -3.55 3.96 -0.44
C ALA A 138 -3.05 2.61 0.10
N LEU A 139 -1.93 2.62 0.83
CA LEU A 139 -1.33 1.41 1.40
C LEU A 139 -2.22 0.77 2.51
N GLY A 140 -2.85 1.60 3.35
CA GLY A 140 -3.79 1.17 4.37
C GLY A 140 -5.06 0.57 3.77
N THR A 141 -5.61 1.16 2.71
CA THR A 141 -6.72 0.56 1.94
C THR A 141 -6.30 -0.77 1.32
N THR A 142 -5.10 -0.87 0.74
CA THR A 142 -4.58 -2.15 0.23
C THR A 142 -4.49 -3.20 1.34
N GLY A 143 -3.94 -2.85 2.50
CA GLY A 143 -3.88 -3.74 3.66
C GLY A 143 -5.26 -4.21 4.13
N LEU A 144 -6.21 -3.30 4.32
CA LEU A 144 -7.57 -3.68 4.75
C LEU A 144 -8.32 -4.50 3.68
N THR A 145 -8.06 -4.23 2.40
CA THR A 145 -8.61 -5.04 1.29
C THR A 145 -8.04 -6.46 1.35
N LEU A 146 -6.72 -6.62 1.54
CA LEU A 146 -6.10 -7.93 1.76
C LEU A 146 -6.68 -8.65 2.99
N LEU A 147 -6.88 -7.92 4.09
CA LEU A 147 -7.46 -8.46 5.30
C LEU A 147 -8.86 -9.02 5.03
N GLY A 148 -9.69 -8.30 4.27
CA GLY A 148 -11.01 -8.77 3.84
C GLY A 148 -10.95 -9.97 2.88
N LEU A 149 -9.88 -10.10 2.09
CA LEU A 149 -9.67 -11.22 1.17
C LEU A 149 -9.05 -12.46 1.83
N CYS A 150 -8.56 -12.38 3.07
CA CYS A 150 -7.96 -13.49 3.81
C CYS A 150 -8.82 -14.78 3.88
N PRO A 151 -10.13 -14.73 4.19
CA PRO A 151 -10.96 -15.96 4.20
C PRO A 151 -11.08 -16.58 2.80
N VAL A 152 -11.18 -15.75 1.76
CA VAL A 152 -11.24 -16.22 0.36
C VAL A 152 -9.92 -16.86 -0.05
N TRP A 153 -8.79 -16.24 0.34
CA TRP A 153 -7.45 -16.78 0.16
C TRP A 153 -7.30 -18.16 0.80
N LEU A 154 -7.78 -18.34 2.03
CA LEU A 154 -7.71 -19.63 2.72
C LEU A 154 -8.47 -20.74 1.98
N VAL A 155 -9.70 -20.46 1.53
CA VAL A 155 -10.48 -21.42 0.75
C VAL A 155 -9.77 -21.75 -0.56
N PHE A 156 -9.31 -20.73 -1.29
CA PHE A 156 -8.54 -20.90 -2.53
C PHE A 156 -7.29 -21.77 -2.32
N ALA A 157 -6.46 -21.41 -1.34
CA ALA A 157 -5.21 -22.09 -1.05
C ALA A 157 -5.46 -23.56 -0.66
N ASN A 158 -6.49 -23.86 0.13
CA ASN A 158 -6.82 -25.25 0.48
C ASN A 158 -7.26 -26.08 -0.72
N ILE A 159 -7.88 -25.47 -1.73
CA ILE A 159 -8.37 -26.17 -2.94
C ILE A 159 -7.23 -26.40 -3.94
N VAL A 160 -6.29 -25.46 -4.09
CA VAL A 160 -5.26 -25.54 -5.13
C VAL A 160 -3.92 -26.12 -4.64
N ASN A 161 -3.70 -26.19 -3.33
CA ASN A 161 -2.43 -26.63 -2.73
C ASN A 161 -2.31 -28.16 -2.69
N HIS A 162 -2.34 -28.80 -3.86
CA HIS A 162 -2.14 -30.24 -4.01
C HIS A 162 -0.88 -30.54 -4.85
N PRO A 163 -0.06 -31.54 -4.47
CA PRO A 163 1.07 -31.98 -5.30
C PRO A 163 0.61 -32.48 -6.68
N PRO A 164 1.41 -32.31 -7.76
CA PRO A 164 2.77 -31.74 -7.78
C PRO A 164 2.84 -30.22 -8.02
N THR A 165 1.76 -29.58 -8.49
CA THR A 165 1.76 -28.18 -8.96
C THR A 165 1.24 -27.16 -7.94
N GLY A 166 0.81 -27.60 -6.75
CA GLY A 166 0.17 -26.74 -5.74
C GLY A 166 0.98 -25.51 -5.33
N TYR A 167 2.31 -25.65 -5.21
CA TYR A 167 3.21 -24.53 -4.91
C TYR A 167 3.09 -23.39 -5.94
N PHE A 168 3.05 -23.74 -7.23
CA PHE A 168 2.94 -22.76 -8.31
C PHE A 168 1.58 -22.05 -8.26
N HIS A 169 0.48 -22.78 -8.08
CA HIS A 169 -0.86 -22.21 -7.98
C HIS A 169 -1.03 -21.30 -6.76
N VAL A 170 -0.45 -21.67 -5.60
CA VAL A 170 -0.43 -20.81 -4.42
C VAL A 170 0.36 -19.53 -4.70
N MET A 171 1.55 -19.63 -5.29
CA MET A 171 2.36 -18.44 -5.59
C MET A 171 1.64 -17.51 -6.58
N LEU A 172 1.12 -18.07 -7.68
CA LEU A 172 0.38 -17.30 -8.69
C LEU A 172 -0.88 -16.67 -8.11
N GLY A 173 -1.64 -17.43 -7.32
CA GLY A 173 -2.79 -16.91 -6.60
C GLY A 173 -2.41 -15.76 -5.67
N SER A 174 -1.31 -15.89 -4.91
CA SER A 174 -0.88 -14.83 -3.99
C SER A 174 -0.60 -13.52 -4.73
N LEU A 175 -0.01 -13.61 -5.93
CA LEU A 175 0.24 -12.45 -6.80
C LEU A 175 -1.07 -11.83 -7.29
N VAL A 176 -2.08 -12.63 -7.65
CA VAL A 176 -3.40 -12.14 -8.06
C VAL A 176 -4.10 -11.42 -6.91
N PHE A 177 -4.16 -12.02 -5.72
CA PHE A 177 -4.81 -11.41 -4.55
C PHE A 177 -4.11 -10.12 -4.10
N LEU A 178 -2.77 -10.11 -4.10
CA LEU A 178 -1.96 -8.94 -3.81
C LEU A 178 -2.16 -7.85 -4.87
N GLY A 179 -2.23 -8.24 -6.15
CA GLY A 179 -2.52 -7.36 -7.28
C GLY A 179 -3.90 -6.71 -7.18
N LEU A 180 -4.96 -7.47 -6.90
CA LEU A 180 -6.31 -6.94 -6.73
C LEU A 180 -6.40 -5.91 -5.58
N ALA A 181 -5.76 -6.22 -4.44
CA ALA A 181 -5.72 -5.29 -3.32
C ALA A 181 -4.89 -4.03 -3.62
N ALA A 182 -3.78 -4.16 -4.35
CA ALA A 182 -2.99 -3.02 -4.80
C ALA A 182 -3.78 -2.15 -5.79
N LEU A 183 -4.47 -2.76 -6.76
CA LEU A 183 -5.34 -2.05 -7.71
C LEU A 183 -6.43 -1.25 -6.99
N ARG A 184 -7.02 -1.79 -5.91
CA ARG A 184 -7.98 -1.06 -5.07
C ARG A 184 -7.35 0.18 -4.43
N GLY A 185 -6.14 0.07 -3.86
CA GLY A 185 -5.41 1.20 -3.28
C GLY A 185 -5.07 2.27 -4.32
N ILE A 186 -4.61 1.86 -5.51
CA ILE A 186 -4.34 2.75 -6.64
C ILE A 186 -5.63 3.45 -7.10
N ALA A 187 -6.74 2.72 -7.22
CA ALA A 187 -8.02 3.28 -7.63
C ALA A 187 -8.54 4.35 -6.66
N VAL A 188 -8.31 4.17 -5.35
CA VAL A 188 -8.61 5.19 -4.34
C VAL A 188 -7.77 6.45 -4.57
N LEU A 189 -6.47 6.29 -4.78
CA LEU A 189 -5.55 7.41 -4.99
C LEU A 189 -5.90 8.18 -6.26
N VAL A 190 -6.11 7.47 -7.38
CA VAL A 190 -6.53 8.05 -8.66
C VAL A 190 -7.88 8.74 -8.55
N GLY A 191 -8.85 8.11 -7.87
CA GLY A 191 -10.19 8.68 -7.66
C GLY A 191 -10.12 10.01 -6.91
N ALA A 192 -9.36 10.06 -5.82
CA ALA A 192 -9.18 11.29 -5.05
C ALA A 192 -8.51 12.41 -5.86
N LEU A 193 -7.49 12.08 -6.66
CA LEU A 193 -6.81 13.07 -7.50
C LEU A 193 -7.71 13.66 -8.59
N ARG A 194 -8.54 12.80 -9.21
CA ARG A 194 -9.51 13.24 -10.22
C ARG A 194 -10.54 14.20 -9.65
N LEU A 195 -11.04 13.91 -8.45
CA LEU A 195 -11.97 14.81 -7.74
C LEU A 195 -11.35 16.18 -7.42
N GLN A 196 -10.02 16.25 -7.34
CA GLN A 196 -9.27 17.47 -7.03
C GLN A 196 -8.74 18.19 -8.27
N GLY A 197 -8.98 17.66 -9.48
CA GLY A 197 -8.44 18.23 -10.72
C GLY A 197 -6.90 18.16 -10.84
N ARG A 198 -6.24 17.29 -10.08
CA ARG A 198 -4.78 17.12 -10.11
C ARG A 198 -4.37 16.13 -11.20
N THR A 199 -3.21 16.35 -11.82
CA THR A 199 -2.65 15.45 -12.83
C THR A 199 -2.43 14.06 -12.22
N VAL A 200 -2.98 13.01 -12.82
CA VAL A 200 -2.88 11.64 -12.26
C VAL A 200 -1.50 11.01 -12.54
N LEU A 201 -0.82 11.46 -13.60
CA LEU A 201 0.41 10.83 -14.10
C LEU A 201 1.52 10.76 -13.05
N HIS A 202 1.68 11.77 -12.21
CA HIS A 202 2.79 11.81 -11.25
C HIS A 202 2.68 10.76 -10.15
N LEU A 203 1.47 10.56 -9.61
CA LEU A 203 1.25 9.50 -8.63
C LEU A 203 1.27 8.13 -9.28
N LEU A 204 0.86 7.99 -10.55
CA LEU A 204 1.03 6.73 -11.26
C LEU A 204 2.51 6.39 -11.50
N ALA A 205 3.33 7.36 -11.91
CA ALA A 205 4.77 7.18 -12.07
C ALA A 205 5.42 6.82 -10.73
N TRP A 206 5.04 7.50 -9.64
CA TRP A 206 5.52 7.15 -8.30
C TRP A 206 5.02 5.78 -7.82
N THR A 207 3.77 5.42 -8.10
CA THR A 207 3.22 4.10 -7.76
C THR A 207 3.97 3.00 -8.53
N ALA A 208 4.32 3.25 -9.80
CA ALA A 208 5.14 2.34 -10.59
C ALA A 208 6.55 2.18 -9.98
N LEU A 209 7.18 3.29 -9.57
CA LEU A 209 8.46 3.24 -8.84
C LEU A 209 8.35 2.44 -7.53
N TYR A 210 7.31 2.70 -6.73
CA TYR A 210 7.04 1.95 -5.50
C TYR A 210 6.83 0.46 -5.76
N GLY A 211 6.09 0.09 -6.82
CA GLY A 211 5.89 -1.30 -7.22
C GLY A 211 7.18 -1.98 -7.66
N MET A 212 8.03 -1.26 -8.39
CA MET A 212 9.35 -1.73 -8.83
C MET A 212 10.30 -1.98 -7.65
N VAL A 213 10.40 -1.02 -6.73
CA VAL A 213 11.18 -1.17 -5.49
C VAL A 213 10.60 -2.29 -4.62
N GLY A 214 9.27 -2.36 -4.51
CA GLY A 214 8.57 -3.40 -3.77
C GLY A 214 8.85 -4.80 -4.30
N MET A 215 8.87 -4.97 -5.62
CA MET A 215 9.26 -6.22 -6.27
C MET A 215 10.70 -6.62 -5.91
N GLN A 216 11.64 -5.68 -5.96
CA GLN A 216 13.03 -5.94 -5.58
C GLN A 216 13.16 -6.25 -4.07
N MET A 217 12.45 -5.55 -3.20
CA MET A 217 12.44 -5.83 -1.76
C MET A 217 11.85 -7.22 -1.48
N ALA A 218 10.76 -7.59 -2.16
CA ALA A 218 10.19 -8.93 -2.09
C ALA A 218 11.18 -10.01 -2.53
N TRP A 219 12.04 -9.70 -3.51
CA TRP A 219 13.11 -10.57 -3.98
C TRP A 219 14.25 -10.74 -2.96
N VAL A 220 14.61 -9.68 -2.24
CA VAL A 220 15.66 -9.76 -1.21
C VAL A 220 15.21 -10.60 -0.01
N VAL A 221 13.94 -10.50 0.40
CA VAL A 221 13.44 -11.21 1.60
C VAL A 221 12.95 -12.64 1.33
N ARG A 222 13.16 -13.16 0.11
CA ARG A 222 12.78 -14.54 -0.23
C ARG A 222 13.49 -15.53 0.69
N PRO A 223 12.85 -16.65 1.06
CA PRO A 223 11.52 -17.10 0.61
C PRO A 223 10.36 -16.67 1.55
N PHE A 224 9.15 -16.50 1.00
CA PHE A 224 7.91 -16.33 1.78
C PHE A 224 7.30 -17.68 2.19
N VAL A 225 7.06 -18.58 1.23
CA VAL A 225 6.48 -19.92 1.49
C VAL A 225 7.58 -20.99 1.62
N GLY A 226 8.68 -20.85 0.87
CA GLY A 226 9.79 -21.83 0.81
C GLY A 226 9.46 -23.05 -0.07
N THR A 227 10.48 -23.67 -0.67
CA THR A 227 10.31 -24.80 -1.60
C THR A 227 9.87 -26.07 -0.85
N PRO A 228 8.87 -26.82 -1.34
CA PRO A 228 8.47 -28.11 -0.75
C PRO A 228 9.70 -29.02 -0.55
N GLY A 229 9.87 -29.61 0.64
CA GLY A 229 10.97 -30.52 0.96
C GLY A 229 12.29 -29.91 1.47
N SER A 230 12.47 -28.58 1.40
CA SER A 230 13.67 -27.90 1.96
C SER A 230 13.45 -27.40 3.40
N PRO A 231 14.44 -27.32 4.30
CA PRO A 231 14.24 -26.72 5.62
C PRO A 231 13.81 -25.25 5.52
N THR A 232 13.06 -24.75 6.52
CA THR A 232 12.62 -23.35 6.56
C THR A 232 13.81 -22.41 6.71
N ALA A 233 14.28 -21.85 5.61
CA ALA A 233 15.34 -20.84 5.60
C ALA A 233 14.76 -19.44 5.82
N ALA A 234 15.42 -18.64 6.67
CA ALA A 234 15.05 -17.25 6.90
C ALA A 234 15.29 -16.39 5.64
N PHE A 235 16.43 -16.58 4.98
CA PHE A 235 16.81 -15.92 3.73
C PHE A 235 17.54 -16.93 2.81
N ARG A 236 17.45 -16.73 1.50
CA ARG A 236 18.26 -17.45 0.51
C ARG A 236 19.42 -16.54 0.03
N PRO A 237 20.61 -17.08 -0.27
CA PRO A 237 21.66 -16.31 -0.96
C PRO A 237 21.13 -15.57 -2.18
N LEU A 238 21.61 -14.33 -2.36
CA LEU A 238 21.26 -13.49 -3.51
C LEU A 238 22.12 -13.91 -4.70
N GLU A 239 21.57 -14.73 -5.59
CA GLU A 239 22.25 -15.17 -6.81
C GLU A 239 21.87 -14.32 -8.03
N SER A 240 20.70 -13.67 -8.01
CA SER A 240 20.18 -12.86 -9.13
C SER A 240 19.25 -11.75 -8.63
N SER A 241 18.73 -10.91 -9.54
CA SER A 241 17.75 -9.85 -9.24
C SER A 241 16.34 -10.22 -9.69
N ALA A 242 15.32 -9.52 -9.18
CA ALA A 242 13.93 -9.75 -9.60
C ALA A 242 13.75 -9.51 -11.10
N PHE A 243 14.48 -8.54 -11.63
CA PHE A 243 14.47 -8.19 -13.05
C PHE A 243 15.08 -9.28 -13.90
N ASP A 244 16.19 -9.86 -13.46
CA ASP A 244 16.85 -10.94 -14.18
C ASP A 244 15.93 -12.17 -14.37
N ALA A 245 15.25 -12.57 -13.29
CA ALA A 245 14.27 -13.64 -13.37
C ALA A 245 13.05 -13.28 -14.23
N ALA A 246 12.56 -12.05 -14.17
CA ALA A 246 11.48 -11.60 -15.04
C ALA A 246 11.88 -11.64 -16.52
N THR A 247 13.11 -11.23 -16.85
CA THR A 247 13.63 -11.28 -18.22
C THR A 247 13.84 -12.71 -18.70
N THR A 248 14.34 -13.59 -17.83
CA THR A 248 14.52 -15.02 -18.13
C THR A 248 13.18 -15.68 -18.43
N LEU A 249 12.16 -15.42 -17.60
CA LEU A 249 10.81 -15.92 -17.83
C LEU A 249 10.20 -15.37 -19.12
N LEU A 250 10.40 -14.09 -19.42
CA LEU A 250 9.89 -13.51 -20.66
C LEU A 250 10.54 -14.16 -21.89
N ARG A 251 11.88 -14.28 -21.88
CA ARG A 251 12.64 -14.93 -22.96
C ARG A 251 12.21 -16.38 -23.14
N SER A 252 12.10 -17.16 -22.06
CA SER A 252 11.70 -18.56 -22.15
C SER A 252 10.30 -18.74 -22.75
N ASN A 253 9.37 -17.84 -22.45
CA ASN A 253 8.02 -17.87 -23.03
C ASN A 253 8.03 -17.45 -24.51
N LEU A 254 8.82 -16.45 -24.88
CA LEU A 254 8.99 -16.03 -26.29
C LEU A 254 9.63 -17.14 -27.13
N ASP A 255 10.70 -17.77 -26.63
CA ASP A 255 11.36 -18.90 -27.31
C ASP A 255 10.39 -20.08 -27.49
N SER A 256 9.52 -20.34 -26.50
CA SER A 256 8.49 -21.38 -26.59
C SER A 256 7.42 -21.07 -27.65
N LEU A 257 7.07 -19.80 -27.84
CA LEU A 257 6.14 -19.36 -28.88
C LEU A 257 6.77 -19.43 -30.28
N ASP A 258 8.07 -19.14 -30.37
CA ASP A 258 8.84 -19.20 -31.61
C ASP A 258 9.29 -20.64 -31.98
N GLY A 259 8.96 -21.64 -31.16
CA GLY A 259 9.33 -23.04 -31.36
C GLY A 259 10.84 -23.29 -31.23
N ARG A 260 11.58 -22.36 -30.62
CA ARG A 260 13.01 -22.55 -30.33
C ARG A 260 13.18 -23.49 -29.14
N PRO A 261 14.14 -24.43 -29.19
CA PRO A 261 14.47 -25.22 -28.01
C PRO A 261 14.94 -24.29 -26.88
N PRO A 262 14.66 -24.63 -25.61
CA PRO A 262 15.09 -23.81 -24.48
C PRO A 262 16.60 -23.61 -24.53
N SER A 263 17.04 -22.35 -24.50
CA SER A 263 18.46 -22.02 -24.43
C SER A 263 19.03 -22.59 -23.14
N SER A 264 19.87 -23.62 -23.24
CA SER A 264 20.66 -24.09 -22.12
C SER A 264 21.60 -22.97 -21.72
N SER A 265 21.39 -22.40 -20.54
CA SER A 265 22.22 -21.36 -19.92
C SER A 265 23.62 -21.88 -19.51
N ASN A 266 24.36 -22.45 -20.46
CA ASN A 266 25.72 -22.94 -20.24
C ASN A 266 26.79 -22.10 -20.97
N ASP A 267 26.43 -20.99 -21.61
CA ASP A 267 27.34 -20.24 -22.48
C ASP A 267 28.03 -19.03 -21.81
N GLU A 268 27.90 -18.86 -20.49
CA GLU A 268 28.56 -17.76 -19.75
C GLU A 268 29.63 -18.23 -18.75
N THR A 269 29.98 -19.53 -18.68
CA THR A 269 30.99 -20.04 -17.73
C THR A 269 32.33 -20.39 -18.37
N GLU A 270 32.46 -20.47 -19.70
CA GLU A 270 33.74 -20.84 -20.34
C GLU A 270 34.67 -19.65 -20.65
N THR A 271 34.18 -18.40 -20.60
CA THR A 271 35.02 -17.24 -20.93
C THR A 271 35.89 -16.75 -19.76
N PHE A 272 35.66 -17.20 -18.53
CA PHE A 272 36.45 -16.76 -17.36
C PHE A 272 37.57 -17.74 -16.94
N GLN A 273 37.62 -18.96 -17.49
CA GLN A 273 38.72 -19.91 -17.21
C GLN A 273 39.86 -19.88 -18.24
N SER A 274 39.75 -19.08 -19.30
CA SER A 274 40.74 -19.05 -20.39
C SER A 274 41.84 -17.99 -20.22
N GLU A 275 41.72 -17.06 -19.26
CA GLU A 275 42.71 -15.99 -19.02
C GLU A 275 43.64 -16.23 -17.81
N GLU A 276 43.51 -17.35 -17.08
CA GLU A 276 44.41 -17.69 -15.96
C GLU A 276 45.47 -18.75 -16.32
N SER A 277 45.74 -18.93 -17.61
CA SER A 277 46.84 -19.77 -18.10
C SER A 277 47.48 -19.17 -19.35
N LEU A 278 48.33 -18.15 -19.16
CA LEU A 278 49.53 -17.85 -19.97
C LEU A 278 50.37 -16.75 -19.32
#